data_AF-A0A2C9JQD8-F1
#
_entry.id   AF-A0A2C9JQD8-F1
#
_cell.length_a   1.000
_cell.length_b   1.000
_cell.length_c   1.000
_cell.angle_alpha   90.00
_cell.angle_beta   90.00
_cell.angle_gamma   90.00
#
_symmetry.space_group_name_H-M   'P 1'
#
loop_
_entity.id
_entity.type
_entity.pdbx_description
1 polymer ?
#
loop_
_entity_poly.entity_id
_entity_poly.type
_entity_poly.pdbx_seq_one_letter_code
_entity_poly.pdbx_strand_id
1 'polypeptide(L)'
;MECPDGSYGPNCKQMCPPNCAEICDKKTGACSKCKKGYFHSQGAEDCKNSCPPMFYGDGCKGSCQTKCGMECLDKGEGTCPDCPEGMWGLGCSSNCGENCIGPCSRSTGECDGCSRGFTKDSRHLACDKGRRQIY
;
A
#
# COMPACT_ATOMS: atom_id res chain seq x y z
N MET A 1 33.08 14.50 22.89
CA MET A 1 32.88 13.96 21.52
C MET A 1 31.40 13.69 21.34
N GLU A 2 30.84 14.06 20.20
CA GLU A 2 29.50 13.60 19.83
C GLU A 2 29.60 12.22 19.18
N CYS A 3 28.57 11.40 19.32
CA CYS A 3 28.53 10.11 18.65
C CYS A 3 28.36 10.25 17.13
N PRO A 4 28.94 9.34 16.34
CA PRO A 4 28.68 9.28 14.91
C PRO A 4 27.23 8.90 14.64
N ASP A 5 26.72 9.32 13.49
CA ASP A 5 25.34 9.06 13.09
C ASP A 5 25.02 7.57 13.14
N GLY A 6 23.85 7.24 13.67
CA GLY A 6 23.43 5.86 13.92
C GLY A 6 23.88 5.29 15.26
N SER A 7 24.62 6.05 16.10
CA SER A 7 25.01 5.61 17.44
C SER A 7 24.74 6.64 18.53
N TYR A 8 24.56 6.17 19.77
CA TYR A 8 24.26 7.01 20.92
C TYR A 8 24.83 6.48 22.24
N GLY A 9 24.71 7.29 23.29
CA GLY A 9 25.01 6.92 24.67
C GLY A 9 26.50 6.92 25.03
N PRO A 10 26.85 6.41 26.22
CA PRO A 10 28.24 6.43 26.70
C PRO A 10 29.18 5.67 25.77
N ASN A 11 30.24 6.33 25.33
CA ASN A 11 31.24 5.79 24.39
C ASN A 11 30.65 5.34 23.03
N CYS A 12 29.44 5.79 22.67
CA CYS A 12 28.81 5.52 21.37
C CYS A 12 28.65 4.03 21.04
N LYS A 13 28.41 3.21 22.07
CA LYS A 13 28.26 1.76 21.93
C LYS A 13 26.83 1.32 21.61
N GLN A 14 25.84 2.20 21.75
CA GLN A 14 24.44 1.89 21.48
C GLN A 14 24.08 2.33 20.07
N MET A 15 23.22 1.58 19.39
CA MET A 15 22.82 1.85 18.01
C MET A 15 21.43 2.47 17.97
N CYS A 16 21.26 3.54 17.20
CA CYS A 16 19.96 4.15 16.96
C CYS A 16 18.94 3.10 16.49
N PRO A 17 17.66 3.23 16.87
CA PRO A 17 16.64 2.37 16.31
C PRO A 17 16.57 2.46 14.78
N PRO A 18 16.36 1.33 14.07
CA PRO A 18 16.49 1.26 12.61
C PRO A 18 15.39 2.02 11.85
N ASN A 19 14.26 2.28 12.52
CA ASN A 19 13.09 2.90 11.92
C ASN A 19 12.85 4.33 12.40
N CYS A 20 13.85 5.00 12.99
CA CYS A 20 13.78 6.45 13.10
C CYS A 20 13.71 7.04 11.67
N ALA A 21 12.82 8.01 11.44
CA ALA A 21 12.78 8.75 10.17
C ALA A 21 14.01 9.65 10.02
N GLU A 22 14.52 10.15 11.13
CA GLU A 22 15.68 11.04 11.25
C GLU A 22 16.76 10.39 12.13
N ILE A 23 17.92 11.04 12.25
CA ILE A 23 18.98 10.61 13.16
C ILE A 23 18.44 10.65 14.60
N CYS A 24 18.68 9.59 15.38
CA CYS A 24 18.25 9.55 16.78
C CYS A 24 19.07 10.50 17.66
N ASP A 25 18.53 10.87 18.83
CA ASP A 25 19.26 11.67 19.80
C ASP A 25 20.56 10.96 20.23
N LYS A 26 21.71 11.63 20.07
CA LYS A 26 23.04 11.05 20.31
C LYS A 26 23.30 10.71 21.79
N LYS A 27 22.48 11.20 22.73
CA LYS A 27 22.61 10.92 24.17
C LYS A 27 21.63 9.83 24.62
N THR A 28 20.36 9.95 24.24
CA THR A 28 19.27 9.10 24.75
C THR A 28 18.89 7.98 23.79
N GLY A 29 19.21 8.10 22.50
CA GLY A 29 18.80 7.15 21.46
C GLY A 29 17.37 7.34 20.98
N ALA A 30 16.68 8.39 21.43
CA ALA A 30 15.29 8.66 21.09
C ALA A 30 15.13 9.06 19.61
N CYS A 31 14.13 8.48 18.94
CA CYS A 31 13.65 8.95 17.65
C CYS A 31 12.56 10.02 17.88
N SER A 32 12.71 11.20 17.29
CA SER A 32 11.65 12.22 17.28
C SER A 32 10.44 11.82 16.41
N LYS A 33 10.70 11.00 15.39
CA LYS A 33 9.70 10.52 14.43
C LYS A 33 10.07 9.15 13.90
N CYS A 34 9.06 8.31 13.68
CA CYS A 34 9.22 7.02 13.03
C CYS A 34 9.03 7.12 11.51
N LYS A 35 9.70 6.25 10.77
CA LYS A 35 9.36 5.99 9.36
C LYS A 35 7.89 5.56 9.27
N LYS A 36 7.20 5.92 8.18
CA LYS A 36 5.84 5.43 7.92
C LYS A 36 5.81 3.91 7.99
N GLY A 37 4.73 3.35 8.52
CA GLY A 37 4.62 1.91 8.77
C GLY A 37 5.21 1.47 10.12
N TYR A 38 5.76 2.39 10.91
CA TYR A 38 6.28 2.13 12.25
C TYR A 38 5.76 3.15 13.27
N PHE A 39 5.76 2.76 14.54
CA PHE A 39 5.37 3.58 15.66
C PHE A 39 6.18 3.26 16.93
N HIS A 40 6.12 4.17 17.89
CA HIS A 40 6.79 4.07 19.18
C HIS A 40 6.21 2.96 20.07
N SER A 41 7.05 2.27 20.84
CA SER A 41 6.58 1.41 21.92
C SER A 41 5.94 2.24 23.04
N GLN A 42 5.04 1.62 23.82
CA GLN A 42 4.42 2.31 24.95
C GLN A 42 5.50 2.79 25.93
N GLY A 43 5.57 4.13 26.10
CA GLY A 43 6.54 4.77 26.98
C GLY A 43 7.97 4.85 26.45
N ALA A 44 8.24 4.62 25.15
CA ALA A 44 9.58 4.73 24.59
C ALA A 44 9.60 5.34 23.17
N GLU A 45 10.54 6.24 22.92
CA GLU A 45 10.75 6.90 21.62
C GLU A 45 11.59 6.04 20.65
N ASP A 46 11.18 4.80 20.41
CA ASP A 46 12.08 3.77 19.85
C ASP A 46 11.74 3.26 18.44
N CYS A 47 10.57 3.58 17.89
CA CYS A 47 10.13 3.16 16.55
C CYS A 47 10.27 1.65 16.26
N LYS A 48 10.15 0.81 17.29
CA LYS A 48 10.36 -0.64 17.14
C LYS A 48 9.16 -1.38 16.57
N ASN A 49 7.97 -0.84 16.72
CA ASN A 49 6.75 -1.55 16.34
C ASN A 49 6.32 -1.18 14.93
N SER A 50 6.12 -2.17 14.08
CA SER A 50 5.47 -2.00 12.78
C SER A 50 3.97 -1.84 12.95
N CYS A 51 3.29 -1.20 12.01
CA CYS A 51 1.83 -1.08 12.06
C CYS A 51 1.13 -2.43 12.22
N PRO A 52 0.06 -2.49 13.05
CA PRO A 52 -0.74 -3.69 13.19
C PRO A 52 -1.43 -4.07 11.86
N PRO A 53 -1.92 -5.31 11.72
CA PRO A 53 -2.70 -5.69 10.56
C PRO A 53 -3.86 -4.73 10.29
N MET A 54 -4.14 -4.47 9.01
CA MET A 54 -5.13 -3.53 8.49
C MET A 54 -4.82 -2.05 8.69
N PHE A 55 -3.63 -1.70 9.18
CA PHE A 55 -3.20 -0.31 9.38
C PHE A 55 -1.89 0.00 8.65
N TYR A 56 -1.77 1.25 8.19
CA TYR A 56 -0.60 1.74 7.46
C TYR A 56 -0.35 3.22 7.75
N GLY A 57 0.77 3.76 7.25
CA GLY A 57 1.03 5.19 7.26
C GLY A 57 1.78 5.70 8.48
N ASP A 58 1.81 7.03 8.60
CA ASP A 58 2.42 7.72 9.73
C ASP A 58 1.62 7.45 11.01
N GLY A 59 2.29 6.91 12.03
CA GLY A 59 1.66 6.49 13.30
C GLY A 59 0.51 5.50 13.11
N CYS A 60 0.49 4.74 12.01
CA CYS A 60 -0.51 3.70 11.73
C CYS A 60 -1.96 4.21 11.71
N LYS A 61 -2.17 5.46 11.29
CA LYS A 61 -3.51 6.09 11.24
C LYS A 61 -4.32 5.71 10.00
N GLY A 62 -3.69 5.18 8.95
CA GLY A 62 -4.35 4.75 7.72
C GLY A 62 -5.03 3.38 7.90
N SER A 63 -6.18 3.18 7.26
CA SER A 63 -6.94 1.92 7.28
C SER A 63 -6.88 1.22 5.92
N CYS A 64 -6.30 0.03 5.88
CA CYS A 64 -6.29 -0.83 4.69
C CYS A 64 -7.69 -1.31 4.34
N GLN A 65 -8.57 -1.48 5.34
CA GLN A 65 -9.96 -1.85 5.08
C GLN A 65 -10.67 -0.77 4.24
N THR A 66 -10.49 0.49 4.58
CA THR A 66 -11.14 1.59 3.86
C THR A 66 -10.48 1.87 2.51
N LYS A 67 -9.16 1.72 2.41
CA LYS A 67 -8.41 2.00 1.17
C LYS A 67 -8.45 0.85 0.16
N CYS A 68 -8.32 -0.38 0.64
CA CYS A 68 -8.12 -1.57 -0.18
C CYS A 68 -9.25 -2.58 -0.06
N GLY A 69 -10.06 -2.55 1.02
CA GLY A 69 -11.07 -3.58 1.34
C GLY A 69 -10.48 -4.88 1.89
N MET A 70 -9.16 -4.88 2.10
CA MET A 70 -8.34 -6.01 2.53
C MET A 70 -7.02 -5.46 3.08
N GLU A 71 -6.13 -6.33 3.53
CA GLU A 71 -4.80 -5.93 4.01
C GLU A 71 -4.00 -5.21 2.92
N CYS A 72 -3.21 -4.22 3.31
CA CYS A 72 -2.29 -3.53 2.40
C CYS A 72 -1.08 -4.42 2.08
N LEU A 73 -0.53 -4.26 0.87
CA LEU A 73 0.74 -4.88 0.49
C LEU A 73 1.93 -4.27 1.24
N ASP A 74 1.88 -2.96 1.48
CA ASP A 74 2.90 -2.20 2.21
C ASP A 74 2.25 -1.40 3.34
N LYS A 75 2.92 -1.35 4.50
CA LYS A 75 2.47 -0.62 5.69
C LYS A 75 2.94 0.84 5.72
N GLY A 76 3.86 1.24 4.85
CA GLY A 76 4.33 2.62 4.73
C GLY A 76 3.29 3.53 4.07
N GLU A 77 2.97 3.27 2.81
CA GLU A 77 2.02 4.06 2.00
C GLU A 77 0.64 3.42 1.91
N GLY A 78 0.48 2.17 2.36
CA GLY A 78 -0.78 1.46 2.28
C GLY A 78 -1.13 1.07 0.85
N THR A 79 -0.15 0.66 0.06
CA THR A 79 -0.39 0.23 -1.32
C THR A 79 -1.29 -1.01 -1.31
N CYS A 80 -2.31 -1.04 -2.16
CA CYS A 80 -3.20 -2.17 -2.22
C CYS A 80 -2.61 -3.30 -3.07
N PRO A 81 -2.80 -4.58 -2.69
CA PRO A 81 -2.48 -5.68 -3.58
C PRO A 81 -3.36 -5.64 -4.83
N ASP A 82 -2.83 -6.16 -5.93
CA ASP A 82 -3.61 -6.40 -7.15
C ASP A 82 -4.71 -7.44 -6.89
N CYS A 83 -5.77 -7.34 -7.67
CA CYS A 83 -6.84 -8.33 -7.59
C CYS A 83 -6.47 -9.62 -8.30
N PRO A 84 -7.03 -10.76 -7.86
CA PRO A 84 -6.99 -11.99 -8.64
C PRO A 84 -7.46 -11.75 -10.08
N GLU A 85 -6.96 -12.54 -11.01
CA GLU A 85 -7.34 -12.43 -12.42
C GLU A 85 -8.87 -12.48 -12.58
N GLY A 86 -9.41 -11.55 -13.34
CA GLY A 86 -10.85 -11.44 -13.56
C GLY A 86 -11.63 -10.75 -12.42
N MET A 87 -10.96 -10.14 -11.44
CA MET A 87 -11.61 -9.39 -10.36
C MET A 87 -11.09 -7.95 -10.24
N TRP A 88 -11.91 -7.07 -9.68
CA TRP A 88 -11.58 -5.67 -9.42
C TRP A 88 -12.42 -5.07 -8.28
N GLY A 89 -12.16 -3.80 -7.99
CA GLY A 89 -12.88 -3.01 -7.00
C GLY A 89 -12.28 -3.11 -5.60
N LEU A 90 -12.97 -2.48 -4.64
CA LEU A 90 -12.59 -2.53 -3.23
C LEU A 90 -12.70 -3.97 -2.71
N GLY A 91 -11.62 -4.51 -2.15
CA GLY A 91 -11.54 -5.89 -1.69
C GLY A 91 -11.71 -6.93 -2.80
N CYS A 92 -11.50 -6.54 -4.07
CA CYS A 92 -11.74 -7.42 -5.23
C CYS A 92 -13.15 -8.02 -5.24
N SER A 93 -14.15 -7.21 -4.87
CA SER A 93 -15.54 -7.63 -4.70
C SER A 93 -16.34 -7.69 -6.00
N SER A 94 -15.75 -7.29 -7.13
CA SER A 94 -16.42 -7.26 -8.44
C SER A 94 -15.68 -8.13 -9.45
N ASN A 95 -16.41 -8.75 -10.37
CA ASN A 95 -15.83 -9.46 -11.49
C ASN A 95 -15.59 -8.50 -12.66
N CYS A 96 -14.53 -8.73 -13.42
CA CYS A 96 -14.31 -8.07 -14.70
C CYS A 96 -15.46 -8.40 -15.66
N GLY A 97 -15.73 -7.50 -16.61
CA GLY A 97 -16.76 -7.74 -17.62
C GLY A 97 -16.46 -8.95 -18.49
N GLU A 98 -17.52 -9.49 -19.11
CA GLU A 98 -17.38 -10.62 -20.01
C GLU A 98 -16.49 -10.28 -21.21
N ASN A 99 -15.73 -11.27 -21.67
CA ASN A 99 -14.86 -11.20 -22.85
C ASN A 99 -13.69 -10.21 -22.76
N CYS A 100 -13.34 -9.68 -21.57
CA CYS A 100 -12.04 -9.04 -21.36
C CYS A 100 -10.90 -10.04 -21.67
N ILE A 101 -9.79 -9.58 -22.24
CA ILE A 101 -8.53 -10.34 -22.28
C ILE A 101 -7.68 -9.89 -21.09
N GLY A 102 -7.35 -10.83 -20.20
CA GLY A 102 -6.50 -10.56 -19.04
C GLY A 102 -7.23 -9.82 -17.91
N PRO A 103 -6.47 -9.23 -16.96
CA PRO A 103 -7.06 -8.46 -15.87
C PRO A 103 -7.77 -7.20 -16.39
N CYS A 104 -8.78 -6.75 -15.65
CA CYS A 104 -9.34 -5.42 -15.82
C CYS A 104 -8.74 -4.47 -14.77
N SER A 105 -8.83 -3.17 -15.02
CA SER A 105 -8.36 -2.13 -14.10
C SER A 105 -8.89 -2.36 -12.68
N ARG A 106 -7.99 -2.47 -11.71
CA ARG A 106 -8.34 -2.74 -10.30
C ARG A 106 -9.35 -1.72 -9.75
N SER A 107 -9.24 -0.45 -10.11
CA SER A 107 -10.08 0.63 -9.55
C SER A 107 -11.37 0.86 -10.32
N THR A 108 -11.35 0.67 -11.64
CA THR A 108 -12.48 1.04 -12.52
C THR A 108 -13.19 -0.14 -13.15
N GLY A 109 -12.57 -1.32 -13.21
CA GLY A 109 -13.14 -2.50 -13.86
C GLY A 109 -13.04 -2.47 -15.38
N GLU A 110 -12.38 -1.46 -15.94
CA GLU A 110 -12.22 -1.32 -17.39
C GLU A 110 -11.36 -2.47 -17.94
N CYS A 111 -11.83 -3.14 -18.98
CA CYS A 111 -11.03 -4.17 -19.66
C CYS A 111 -9.79 -3.52 -20.29
N ASP A 112 -8.61 -4.12 -20.13
CA ASP A 112 -7.41 -3.69 -20.85
C ASP A 112 -7.56 -3.95 -22.36
N GLY A 113 -8.11 -5.11 -22.74
CA GLY A 113 -8.42 -5.50 -24.10
C GLY A 113 -9.64 -6.42 -24.22
N CYS A 114 -10.10 -6.65 -25.45
CA CYS A 114 -11.25 -7.51 -25.74
C CYS A 114 -10.86 -8.74 -26.56
N SER A 115 -11.50 -9.86 -26.25
CA SER A 115 -11.38 -11.10 -27.01
C SER A 115 -11.71 -10.87 -28.48
N ARG A 116 -11.10 -11.66 -29.38
CA ARG A 116 -11.28 -11.48 -30.83
C ARG A 116 -12.77 -11.50 -31.22
N GLY A 117 -13.22 -10.44 -31.90
CA GLY A 117 -14.62 -10.29 -32.33
C GLY A 117 -15.50 -9.46 -31.38
N PHE A 118 -14.93 -8.96 -30.27
CA PHE A 118 -15.60 -8.08 -29.33
C PHE A 118 -14.92 -6.71 -29.28
N THR A 119 -15.69 -5.69 -28.95
CA THR A 119 -15.21 -4.31 -28.77
C THR A 119 -15.67 -3.80 -27.41
N LYS A 120 -14.90 -2.91 -26.80
CA LYS A 120 -15.24 -2.30 -25.51
C LYS A 120 -16.61 -1.60 -25.62
N ASP A 121 -17.46 -1.77 -24.60
CA ASP A 121 -18.72 -1.04 -24.48
C ASP A 121 -18.45 0.46 -24.26
N SER A 122 -19.50 1.28 -24.23
CA SER A 122 -19.37 2.74 -24.05
C SER A 122 -18.69 3.15 -22.74
N ARG A 123 -18.59 2.24 -21.76
CA ARG A 123 -17.94 2.48 -20.46
C ARG A 123 -16.64 1.70 -20.30
N HIS A 124 -16.23 0.96 -21.33
CA HIS A 124 -15.08 0.07 -21.34
C HIS A 124 -15.08 -1.03 -20.27
N LEU A 125 -16.23 -1.29 -19.63
CA LEU A 125 -16.36 -2.24 -18.52
C LEU A 125 -16.56 -3.68 -18.98
N ALA A 126 -17.08 -3.85 -20.19
CA ALA A 126 -17.29 -5.15 -20.82
C ALA A 126 -16.97 -5.08 -22.30
N CYS A 127 -16.79 -6.25 -22.91
CA CYS A 127 -16.54 -6.40 -24.32
C CYS A 127 -17.78 -7.00 -24.98
N ASP A 128 -18.48 -6.19 -25.77
CA ASP A 128 -19.70 -6.57 -26.48
C ASP A 128 -19.38 -7.01 -27.90
N LYS A 129 -20.16 -7.96 -28.43
CA LYS A 129 -20.07 -8.32 -29.85
C LYS A 129 -20.40 -7.06 -30.65
N GLY A 130 -19.48 -6.64 -31.52
CA GLY A 130 -19.66 -5.47 -32.36
C GLY A 130 -21.00 -5.56 -33.08
N ARG A 131 -21.95 -4.69 -32.70
CA ARG A 131 -23.15 -4.50 -33.52
C ARG A 131 -22.63 -3.94 -34.84
N ARG A 132 -22.96 -4.57 -35.97
CA ARG A 132 -22.85 -3.91 -37.27
C ARG A 132 -23.56 -2.56 -37.12
N GLN A 133 -22.81 -1.46 -37.19
CA GLN A 133 -23.42 -0.17 -37.48
C GLN A 133 -23.96 -0.29 -38.90
N ILE A 134 -25.27 -0.46 -39.02
CA ILE A 134 -26.00 -0.26 -40.27
C ILE A 134 -26.10 1.26 -40.44
N TYR A 135 -25.47 1.78 -41.48
CA TYR A 135 -25.60 3.15 -41.96
C TYR A 135 -27.04 3.41 -42.44
#